data_AF-A0A9P6XVB7-F1
#
_entry.id   AF-A0A9P6XVB7-F1
#
_cell.length_a   1.000
_cell.length_b   1.000
_cell.length_c   1.000
_cell.angle_alpha   90.00
_cell.angle_beta   90.00
_cell.angle_gamma   90.00
#
_symmetry.space_group_name_H-M   'P 1'
#
loop_
_entity.id
_entity.type
_entity.pdbx_description
1 polymer ?
#
loop_
_entity_poly.entity_id
_entity_poly.type
_entity_poly.pdbx_seq_one_letter_code
_entity_poly.pdbx_strand_id
1 'polypeptide(L)'
;MKEDRDANFVEKNEAGQTVNRWLTTGMRAALATSNETAVLTHTVVRSLGMLACDNQARRGAMTNHWVDIKNADLILIMGGNAAEAHPCGFKWETEAKAHNKARLIVVDPRFNRSAAVADVYAPIRTGTDIVTSTC
;
A
#
# COMPACT_ATOMS: atom_id res chain seq x y z
N MET A 1 2.89 -5.20 26.51
CA MET A 1 3.07 -6.18 25.40
C MET A 1 3.55 -7.54 25.92
N LYS A 2 4.70 -7.60 26.62
CA LYS A 2 5.18 -8.86 27.22
C LYS A 2 4.22 -9.44 28.27
N GLU A 3 3.72 -8.62 29.18
CA GLU A 3 2.77 -9.03 30.22
C GLU A 3 1.46 -9.60 29.63
N ASP A 4 0.92 -8.95 28.61
CA ASP A 4 -0.28 -9.43 27.89
C ASP A 4 -0.04 -10.76 27.17
N ARG A 5 1.15 -10.93 26.56
CA ARG A 5 1.55 -12.20 25.93
C ARG A 5 1.63 -13.31 26.96
N ASP A 6 2.33 -13.09 28.06
CA ASP A 6 2.55 -14.12 29.09
C ASP A 6 1.22 -14.53 29.76
N ALA A 7 0.22 -13.64 29.82
CA ALA A 7 -1.11 -13.92 30.36
C ALA A 7 -2.07 -14.61 29.37
N ASN A 8 -1.98 -14.30 28.06
CA ASN A 8 -2.98 -14.69 27.06
C ASN A 8 -2.45 -15.66 25.98
N PHE A 9 -1.24 -16.20 26.15
CA PHE A 9 -0.65 -17.17 25.23
C PHE A 9 -1.18 -18.59 25.48
N VAL A 10 -1.74 -19.19 24.42
CA VAL A 10 -2.28 -20.54 24.42
C VAL A 10 -1.30 -21.48 23.72
N GLU A 11 -0.64 -22.33 24.49
CA GLU A 11 0.33 -23.30 23.97
C GLU A 11 -0.36 -24.52 23.34
N LYS A 12 -1.42 -25.04 23.97
CA LYS A 12 -2.16 -26.23 23.52
C LYS A 12 -3.67 -25.97 23.43
N ASN A 13 -4.33 -26.61 22.47
CA ASN A 13 -5.79 -26.61 22.38
C ASN A 13 -6.41 -27.72 23.26
N GLU A 14 -7.74 -27.74 23.35
CA GLU A 14 -8.51 -28.75 24.10
C GLU A 14 -8.25 -30.19 23.63
N ALA A 15 -7.83 -30.37 22.37
CA ALA A 15 -7.43 -31.66 21.81
C ALA A 15 -5.95 -32.03 22.07
N GLY A 16 -5.23 -31.24 22.88
CA GLY A 16 -3.83 -31.47 23.24
C GLY A 16 -2.80 -31.12 22.17
N GLN A 17 -3.23 -30.56 21.04
CA GLN A 17 -2.35 -30.16 19.93
C GLN A 17 -1.67 -28.82 20.24
N THR A 18 -0.38 -28.70 19.91
CA THR A 18 0.36 -27.44 20.07
C THR A 18 -0.13 -26.41 19.04
N VAL A 19 -0.60 -25.26 19.53
CA VAL A 19 -1.20 -24.21 18.69
C VAL A 19 -0.48 -22.85 18.78
N ASN A 20 0.22 -22.57 19.88
CA ASN A 20 1.06 -21.36 20.07
C ASN A 20 0.37 -20.05 19.63
N ARG A 21 -0.79 -19.76 20.19
CA ARG A 21 -1.64 -18.62 19.78
C ARG A 21 -1.64 -17.54 20.84
N TRP A 22 -1.48 -16.30 20.39
CA TRP A 22 -1.70 -15.10 21.16
C TRP A 22 -2.83 -14.32 20.47
N LEU A 23 -4.00 -14.29 21.11
CA LEU A 23 -5.25 -13.83 20.50
C LEU A 23 -5.61 -12.37 20.84
N THR A 24 -4.98 -11.80 21.88
CA THR A 24 -5.28 -10.45 22.36
C THR A 24 -4.51 -9.35 21.62
N THR A 25 -3.53 -9.72 20.79
CA THR A 25 -2.72 -8.78 20.01
C THR A 25 -2.74 -9.15 18.52
N GLY A 26 -2.84 -8.13 17.67
CA GLY A 26 -2.77 -8.26 16.22
C GLY A 26 -1.87 -7.21 15.58
N MET A 27 -1.35 -7.53 14.39
CA MET A 27 -0.52 -6.63 13.59
C MET A 27 -1.29 -6.18 12.35
N ARG A 28 -1.34 -4.87 12.13
CA ARG A 28 -1.79 -4.29 10.86
C ARG A 28 -0.57 -4.05 9.97
N ALA A 29 -0.41 -4.84 8.92
CA ALA A 29 0.72 -4.74 8.02
C ALA A 29 0.41 -3.84 6.81
N ALA A 30 1.45 -3.20 6.28
CA ALA A 30 1.37 -2.41 5.05
C ALA A 30 1.42 -3.32 3.82
N LEU A 31 0.83 -2.85 2.71
CA LEU A 31 0.77 -3.59 1.44
C LEU A 31 1.84 -3.19 0.42
N ALA A 32 2.62 -2.15 0.71
CA ALA A 32 3.62 -1.61 -0.21
C ALA A 32 4.96 -2.38 -0.16
N THR A 33 4.99 -3.58 0.43
CA THR A 33 6.21 -4.37 0.61
C THR A 33 6.25 -5.54 -0.38
N SER A 34 7.45 -5.87 -0.86
CA SER A 34 7.65 -7.03 -1.72
C SER A 34 7.21 -8.33 -1.03
N ASN A 35 6.85 -9.34 -1.81
CA ASN A 35 6.46 -10.66 -1.33
C ASN A 35 7.47 -11.26 -0.35
N GLU A 36 8.77 -11.09 -0.57
CA GLU A 36 9.82 -11.59 0.34
C GLU A 36 9.74 -10.91 1.71
N THR A 37 9.53 -9.59 1.72
CA THR A 37 9.41 -8.81 2.95
C THR A 37 8.08 -9.09 3.66
N ALA A 38 7.01 -9.32 2.91
CA ALA A 38 5.71 -9.71 3.44
C ALA A 38 5.75 -11.11 4.08
N VAL A 39 6.47 -12.07 3.47
CA VAL A 39 6.69 -13.41 4.04
C VAL A 39 7.53 -13.33 5.32
N LEU A 40 8.58 -12.50 5.33
CA LEU A 40 9.38 -12.24 6.53
C LEU A 40 8.53 -11.64 7.65
N THR A 41 7.72 -10.64 7.33
CA THR A 41 6.80 -10.00 8.29
C THR A 41 5.81 -11.01 8.84
N HIS A 42 5.17 -11.80 7.98
CA HIS A 42 4.23 -12.83 8.41
C HIS A 42 4.92 -13.90 9.27
N THR A 43 6.14 -14.30 8.93
CA THR A 43 6.91 -15.29 9.72
C THR A 43 7.26 -14.75 11.11
N VAL A 44 7.63 -13.48 11.21
CA VAL A 44 7.91 -12.82 12.49
C VAL A 44 6.62 -12.66 13.32
N VAL A 45 5.51 -12.25 12.71
CA VAL A 45 4.22 -12.09 13.41
C VAL A 45 3.72 -13.44 13.94
N ARG A 46 3.84 -14.49 13.13
CA ARG A 46 3.41 -15.85 13.50
C ARG A 46 4.35 -16.50 14.50
N SER A 47 5.66 -16.24 14.46
CA SER A 47 6.60 -16.76 15.46
C SER A 47 6.39 -16.16 16.84
N LEU A 48 5.86 -14.94 16.92
CA LEU A 48 5.43 -14.31 18.17
C LEU A 48 4.11 -14.88 18.73
N GLY A 49 3.40 -15.70 17.95
CA GLY A 49 2.13 -16.33 18.29
C GLY A 49 0.89 -15.52 17.86
N MET A 50 1.06 -14.33 17.31
CA MET A 50 -0.08 -13.48 16.92
C MET A 50 -0.88 -14.13 15.80
N LEU A 51 -2.20 -14.24 16.00
CA LEU A 51 -3.09 -14.81 14.99
C LEU A 51 -3.65 -13.75 14.04
N ALA A 52 -3.93 -12.55 14.55
CA ALA A 52 -4.47 -11.46 13.76
C ALA A 52 -3.33 -10.72 13.04
N CYS A 53 -3.16 -10.98 11.75
CA CYS A 53 -2.30 -10.19 10.85
C CYS A 53 -3.14 -9.81 9.63
N ASP A 54 -3.48 -8.53 9.49
CA ASP A 54 -4.31 -8.05 8.37
C ASP A 54 -3.61 -6.91 7.63
N ASN A 55 -3.91 -6.81 6.33
CA ASN A 55 -3.31 -5.86 5.42
C ASN A 55 -4.43 -5.02 4.78
N GLN A 56 -4.20 -3.73 4.55
CA GLN A 56 -5.28 -2.75 4.21
C GLN A 56 -6.22 -3.15 3.05
N ALA A 57 -5.72 -3.87 2.04
CA ALA A 57 -6.47 -4.40 0.90
C ALA A 57 -6.31 -5.93 0.73
N ARG A 58 -5.81 -6.63 1.76
CA ARG A 58 -5.60 -8.10 1.83
C ARG A 58 -4.62 -8.70 0.78
N ARG A 59 -4.35 -8.02 -0.34
CA ARG A 59 -3.37 -8.39 -1.37
C ARG A 59 -2.53 -7.18 -1.77
N GLY A 60 -1.23 -7.40 -1.98
CA GLY A 60 -0.27 -6.34 -2.35
C GLY A 60 -0.09 -6.14 -3.86
N ALA A 61 -0.89 -6.81 -4.70
CA ALA A 61 -0.90 -6.58 -6.13
C ALA A 61 -1.72 -5.32 -6.47
N MET A 62 -1.51 -4.74 -7.67
CA MET A 62 -2.39 -3.69 -8.19
C MET A 62 -3.86 -4.16 -8.16
N THR A 63 -4.75 -3.28 -7.71
CA THR A 63 -6.19 -3.56 -7.59
C THR A 63 -6.88 -3.61 -8.95
N ASN A 64 -6.35 -2.88 -9.94
CA ASN A 64 -6.90 -2.75 -11.29
C ASN A 64 -5.85 -3.12 -12.33
N HIS A 65 -6.32 -3.45 -13.53
CA HIS A 65 -5.45 -3.75 -14.67
C HIS A 65 -4.89 -2.46 -15.30
N TRP A 66 -3.68 -2.50 -15.87
CA TRP A 66 -3.02 -1.34 -16.48
C TRP A 66 -3.87 -0.65 -17.56
N VAL A 67 -4.57 -1.43 -18.39
CA VAL A 67 -5.42 -0.90 -19.47
C VAL A 67 -6.67 -0.20 -18.93
N ASP A 68 -7.04 -0.44 -17.67
CA ASP A 68 -8.21 0.18 -17.04
C ASP A 68 -7.97 1.66 -16.70
N ILE A 69 -6.70 2.09 -16.63
CA ILE A 69 -6.33 3.50 -16.39
C ILE A 69 -6.94 4.41 -17.46
N LYS A 70 -7.10 3.94 -18.70
CA LYS A 70 -7.71 4.71 -19.79
C LYS A 70 -9.17 5.09 -19.53
N ASN A 71 -9.84 4.40 -18.61
CA ASN A 71 -11.25 4.62 -18.25
C ASN A 71 -11.40 5.56 -17.05
N ALA A 72 -10.30 6.01 -16.43
CA ALA A 72 -10.35 6.87 -15.26
C ALA A 72 -10.81 8.29 -15.62
N ASP A 73 -11.56 8.92 -14.71
CA ASP A 73 -11.93 10.35 -14.77
C ASP A 73 -10.98 11.22 -13.94
N LEU A 74 -10.22 10.59 -13.03
CA LEU A 74 -9.23 11.23 -12.17
C LEU A 74 -8.04 10.29 -12.00
N ILE A 75 -6.84 10.82 -12.20
CA ILE A 75 -5.59 10.10 -11.99
C ILE A 75 -4.78 10.88 -10.96
N LEU A 76 -4.44 10.22 -9.86
CA LEU A 76 -3.61 10.77 -8.80
C LEU A 76 -2.29 10.01 -8.75
N ILE A 77 -1.20 10.70 -9.09
CA ILE A 77 0.17 10.21 -8.92
C ILE A 77 0.71 10.79 -7.62
N MET A 78 1.01 9.93 -6.64
CA MET A 78 1.56 10.35 -5.35
C MET A 78 2.95 9.75 -5.17
N GLY A 79 3.98 10.62 -5.11
CA GLY A 79 5.39 10.24 -4.92
C GLY A 79 5.99 9.40 -6.05
N GLY A 80 5.40 9.47 -7.26
CA GLY A 80 5.78 8.65 -8.41
C GLY A 80 6.11 9.47 -9.65
N ASN A 81 6.90 8.88 -10.55
CA ASN A 81 7.26 9.45 -11.85
C ASN A 81 6.92 8.44 -12.97
N ALA A 82 5.63 8.26 -13.22
CA ALA A 82 5.12 7.29 -14.18
C ALA A 82 5.61 7.60 -15.62
N ALA A 83 5.82 8.87 -15.95
CA ALA A 83 6.28 9.31 -17.26
C ALA A 83 7.70 8.82 -17.61
N GLU A 84 8.57 8.63 -16.62
CA GLU A 84 9.92 8.09 -16.83
C GLU A 84 10.04 6.60 -16.49
N ALA A 85 9.43 6.17 -15.38
CA ALA A 85 9.60 4.80 -14.88
C ALA A 85 8.75 3.78 -15.65
N HIS A 86 7.60 4.21 -16.17
CA HIS A 86 6.63 3.31 -16.82
C HIS A 86 6.05 3.93 -18.11
N PRO A 87 6.88 4.30 -19.10
CA PRO A 87 6.44 5.05 -20.27
C PRO A 87 5.36 4.32 -21.09
N CYS A 88 5.40 2.99 -21.15
CA CYS A 88 4.37 2.18 -21.81
C CYS A 88 3.02 2.23 -21.08
N GLY A 89 3.03 2.38 -19.76
CA GLY A 89 1.83 2.52 -18.94
C GLY A 89 1.30 3.94 -18.90
N PHE A 90 2.20 4.93 -18.92
CA PHE A 90 1.87 6.37 -18.98
C PHE A 90 1.06 6.75 -20.24
N LYS A 91 1.15 5.93 -21.29
CA LYS A 91 0.27 6.01 -22.46
C LYS A 91 -1.21 6.02 -22.06
N TRP A 92 -1.63 5.16 -21.13
CA TRP A 92 -3.05 5.05 -20.74
C TRP A 92 -3.53 6.25 -19.93
N GLU A 93 -2.64 6.89 -19.16
CA GLU A 93 -2.95 8.15 -18.47
C GLU A 93 -3.17 9.29 -19.48
N THR A 94 -2.35 9.32 -20.54
CA THR A 94 -2.49 10.28 -21.63
C THR A 94 -3.78 10.04 -22.43
N GLU A 95 -4.13 8.77 -22.69
CA GLU A 95 -5.41 8.41 -23.34
C GLU A 95 -6.62 8.80 -22.48
N ALA A 96 -6.59 8.57 -21.16
CA ALA A 96 -7.66 8.99 -20.25
C ALA A 96 -7.86 10.52 -20.26
N LYS A 97 -6.75 11.26 -20.24
CA LYS A 97 -6.78 12.73 -20.32
C LYS A 97 -7.31 13.23 -21.67
N ALA A 98 -6.94 12.58 -22.77
CA ALA A 98 -7.39 12.96 -24.12
C ALA A 98 -8.85 12.59 -24.40
N HIS A 99 -9.30 11.39 -24.00
CA HIS A 99 -10.62 10.86 -24.37
C HIS A 99 -11.69 11.10 -23.30
N ASN A 100 -11.35 10.97 -22.02
CA ASN A 100 -12.32 11.11 -20.92
C ASN A 100 -12.23 12.47 -20.23
N LYS A 101 -11.30 13.33 -20.67
CA LYS A 101 -10.99 14.61 -20.00
C LYS A 101 -10.59 14.40 -18.53
N ALA A 102 -9.93 13.27 -18.25
CA ALA A 102 -9.50 12.90 -16.92
C ALA A 102 -8.56 13.96 -16.35
N ARG A 103 -8.72 14.31 -15.07
CA ARG A 103 -7.78 15.23 -14.41
C ARG A 103 -6.59 14.46 -13.84
N LEU A 104 -5.39 14.89 -14.22
CA LEU A 104 -4.13 14.37 -13.72
C LEU A 104 -3.59 15.26 -12.59
N ILE A 105 -3.50 14.70 -11.38
CA ILE A 105 -2.96 15.37 -10.19
C ILE A 105 -1.65 14.66 -9.82
N VAL A 106 -0.59 15.45 -9.62
CA VAL A 106 0.72 14.96 -9.21
C VAL A 106 1.11 15.57 -7.87
N VAL A 107 1.28 14.72 -6.86
CA VAL A 107 1.74 15.07 -5.52
C VAL A 107 3.17 14.56 -5.36
N ASP A 108 4.16 15.45 -5.53
CA ASP A 108 5.58 15.08 -5.45
C ASP A 108 6.42 16.27 -4.95
N PRO A 109 7.38 16.09 -4.03
CA PRO A 109 8.30 17.16 -3.63
C PRO A 109 9.15 17.70 -4.78
N ARG A 110 9.31 16.93 -5.86
CA ARG A 110 10.12 17.28 -7.04
C ARG A 110 9.21 17.54 -8.23
N PHE A 111 9.55 18.56 -9.01
CA PHE A 111 8.91 18.79 -10.30
C PHE A 111 9.50 17.82 -11.34
N ASN A 112 8.82 16.69 -11.55
CA ASN A 112 9.25 15.60 -12.44
C ASN A 112 8.49 15.62 -13.79
N ARG A 113 8.79 14.68 -14.70
CA ARG A 113 8.13 14.66 -16.03
C ARG A 113 6.63 14.37 -15.96
N SER A 114 6.16 13.61 -14.98
CA SER A 114 4.72 13.44 -14.72
C SER A 114 4.08 14.76 -14.29
N ALA A 115 4.73 15.55 -13.43
CA ALA A 115 4.26 16.86 -13.01
C ALA A 115 4.19 17.87 -14.17
N ALA A 116 5.10 17.78 -15.15
CA ALA A 116 5.13 18.66 -16.31
C ALA A 116 3.88 18.55 -17.22
N VAL A 117 3.17 17.42 -17.16
CA VAL A 117 1.95 17.17 -17.96
C VAL A 117 0.68 17.06 -17.09
N ALA A 118 0.81 17.30 -15.79
CA ALA A 118 -0.30 17.30 -14.84
C ALA A 118 -1.18 18.54 -14.98
N ASP A 119 -2.47 18.40 -14.64
CA ASP A 119 -3.39 19.53 -14.53
C ASP A 119 -3.22 20.26 -13.19
N VAL A 120 -2.86 19.50 -12.14
CA VAL A 120 -2.54 20.06 -10.81
C VAL A 120 -1.24 19.45 -10.32
N TYR A 121 -0.25 20.31 -10.04
CA TYR A 121 0.96 19.94 -9.32
C TYR A 121 0.85 20.43 -7.88
N ALA A 122 0.87 19.50 -6.94
CA ALA A 122 0.80 19.76 -5.50
C ALA A 122 2.15 19.41 -4.86
N PRO A 123 3.09 20.36 -4.77
CA PRO A 123 4.38 20.13 -4.14
C PRO A 123 4.19 19.91 -2.63
N ILE A 124 4.80 18.84 -2.11
CA ILE A 124 4.83 18.55 -0.68
C ILE A 124 6.26 18.63 -0.14
N ARG A 125 6.42 18.85 1.15
CA ARG A 125 7.74 18.70 1.78
C ARG A 125 8.08 17.20 1.84
N THR A 126 9.34 16.86 1.59
CA THR A 126 9.81 15.47 1.73
C THR A 126 9.51 14.95 3.13
N GLY A 127 8.83 13.80 3.21
CA GLY A 127 8.45 13.15 4.47
C GLY A 127 7.16 13.69 5.12
N THR A 128 6.38 14.55 4.44
CA THR A 128 5.08 15.04 4.92
C THR A 128 3.88 14.47 4.15
N ASP A 129 4.06 13.32 3.49
CA ASP A 129 3.03 12.61 2.73
C ASP A 129 1.85 12.16 3.61
N ILE A 130 2.13 11.71 4.84
CA ILE A 130 1.07 11.31 5.79
C ILE A 130 0.17 12.47 6.22
N VAL A 131 0.73 13.67 6.34
CA VAL A 131 -0.01 14.88 6.73
C VAL A 131 -0.86 15.38 5.56
N THR A 132 -0.35 15.24 4.34
CA THR A 132 -1.05 15.68 3.12
C THR A 132 -2.22 14.75 2.77
N SER A 133 -2.16 13.48 3.16
CA SER A 133 -3.21 12.48 2.89
C SER A 133 -4.34 12.44 3.93
N THR A 134 -4.21 13.17 5.04
CA THR A 134 -5.17 13.16 6.17
C THR A 134 -6.04 14.41 6.28
N CYS A 135 -5.93 15.35 5.33
CA CYS A 135 -6.79 16.52 5.18
C CYS A 135 -7.85 16.27 4.10
#